data_AF-A0AAU7ARD2-F1
#
_entry.id   AF-A0AAU7ARD2-F1
#
_cell.length_a   1.000
_cell.length_b   1.000
_cell.length_c   1.000
_cell.angle_alpha   90.00
_cell.angle_beta   90.00
_cell.angle_gamma   90.00
#
_symmetry.space_group_name_H-M   'P 1'
#
loop_
_entity.id
_entity.type
_entity.pdbx_description
1 polymer ?
#
loop_
_entity_poly.entity_id
_entity_poly.type
_entity_poly.pdbx_seq_one_letter_code
_entity_poly.pdbx_strand_id
1 'polypeptide(L)'
;MAGLRRLQDGVCLTGYAPVTDLQRRMAATLTAPRTVLADQNAACHWDFLSREPRAVSVVRPGRRGIERTSTLVVRYSATLDGNVVRRHGLWVTSAERTVIDVWPQFQGRAQARLLREAVRLRHTSVPQLLLALHDHRGRRGVASLREVCALYARLPLGRCRSDAEIEGLVILDAAGVALPEVNEVRAGEEADFSWPERRLIIEIDGPQFHRDPLEDARKARIWSRAGWTVRRISSNDLYNDPRSLVALATR
;
A
#
# COMPACT_ATOMS: atom_id res chain seq x y z
N MET A 1 -20.46 -41.13 2.15
CA MET A 1 -19.31 -40.34 1.65
C MET A 1 -19.82 -38.94 1.32
N ALA A 2 -19.22 -37.89 1.90
CA ALA A 2 -19.59 -36.52 1.57
C ALA A 2 -19.38 -36.27 0.07
N GLY A 3 -20.36 -35.70 -0.63
CA GLY A 3 -20.27 -35.46 -2.06
C GLY A 3 -19.12 -34.50 -2.40
N LEU A 4 -18.32 -34.86 -3.40
CA LEU A 4 -17.29 -33.97 -3.94
C LEU A 4 -17.96 -32.87 -4.77
N ARG A 5 -17.68 -31.60 -4.44
CA ARG A 5 -18.15 -30.44 -5.20
C ARG A 5 -17.00 -29.86 -5.99
N ARG A 6 -17.10 -29.86 -7.33
CA ARG A 6 -16.11 -29.24 -8.21
C ARG A 6 -16.02 -27.73 -7.96
N LEU A 7 -14.81 -27.20 -7.81
CA LEU A 7 -14.54 -25.77 -7.62
C LEU A 7 -13.76 -25.17 -8.80
N GLN A 8 -12.78 -25.92 -9.31
CA GLN A 8 -12.03 -25.58 -10.54
C GLN A 8 -11.86 -26.85 -11.39
N ASP A 9 -11.25 -26.71 -12.57
CA ASP A 9 -10.87 -27.88 -13.35
C ASP A 9 -9.86 -28.75 -12.58
N GLY A 10 -10.17 -30.05 -12.45
CA GLY A 10 -9.39 -31.00 -11.65
C GLY A 10 -9.38 -30.77 -10.13
N VAL A 11 -10.11 -29.79 -9.59
CA VAL A 11 -10.09 -29.47 -8.15
C VAL A 11 -11.48 -29.50 -7.53
N CYS A 12 -11.65 -30.34 -6.51
CA CYS A 12 -12.90 -30.53 -5.77
C CYS A 12 -12.74 -30.20 -4.28
N LEU A 13 -13.85 -29.81 -3.66
CA LEU A 13 -13.98 -29.65 -2.22
C LEU A 13 -14.74 -30.83 -1.62
N THR A 14 -14.35 -31.21 -0.41
CA THR A 14 -15.14 -32.10 0.46
C THR A 14 -16.05 -31.25 1.34
N GLY A 15 -17.37 -31.47 1.26
CA GLY A 15 -18.36 -30.79 2.11
C GLY A 15 -19.07 -29.60 1.48
N TYR A 16 -20.02 -29.03 2.21
CA TYR A 16 -21.01 -28.07 1.69
C TYR A 16 -20.88 -26.64 2.23
N ALA A 17 -19.91 -26.39 3.13
CA ALA A 17 -19.68 -25.05 3.66
C ALA A 17 -19.42 -24.03 2.54
N PRO A 18 -19.76 -22.74 2.75
CA PRO A 18 -19.40 -21.67 1.83
C PRO A 18 -17.89 -21.65 1.58
N VAL A 19 -17.51 -21.44 0.32
CA VAL A 19 -16.09 -21.40 -0.06
C VAL A 19 -15.46 -20.10 0.40
N THR A 20 -14.36 -20.21 1.15
CA THR A 20 -13.56 -19.06 1.59
C THR A 20 -12.68 -18.51 0.47
N ASP A 21 -12.22 -17.26 0.60
CA ASP A 21 -11.24 -16.68 -0.33
C ASP A 21 -9.94 -17.49 -0.39
N LEU A 22 -9.44 -17.93 0.76
CA LEU A 22 -8.25 -18.78 0.81
C LEU A 22 -8.45 -20.07 0.01
N GLN A 23 -9.60 -20.75 0.15
CA GLN A 23 -9.90 -21.94 -0.63
C GLN A 23 -10.02 -21.66 -2.13
N ARG A 24 -10.58 -20.49 -2.53
CA ARG A 24 -10.59 -20.06 -3.93
C ARG A 24 -9.17 -19.90 -4.48
N ARG A 25 -8.28 -19.23 -3.75
CA ARG A 25 -6.87 -19.05 -4.10
C ARG A 25 -6.15 -20.39 -4.21
N MET A 26 -6.30 -21.26 -3.21
CA MET A 26 -5.74 -22.62 -3.21
C MET A 26 -6.18 -23.41 -4.43
N ALA A 27 -7.48 -23.46 -4.70
CA ALA A 27 -8.01 -24.21 -5.84
C ALA A 27 -7.46 -23.69 -7.17
N ALA A 28 -7.35 -22.38 -7.35
CA ALA A 28 -6.75 -21.80 -8.55
C ALA A 28 -5.30 -22.26 -8.77
N THR A 29 -4.49 -22.30 -7.70
CA THR A 29 -3.08 -22.74 -7.79
C THR A 29 -2.89 -24.25 -8.03
N LEU A 30 -3.94 -25.05 -7.87
CA LEU A 30 -3.89 -26.51 -8.06
C LEU A 30 -4.34 -26.96 -9.46
N THR A 31 -4.80 -26.03 -10.31
CA THR A 31 -5.31 -26.35 -11.66
C THR A 31 -4.26 -26.87 -12.64
N ALA A 32 -2.98 -26.58 -12.41
CA ALA A 32 -1.85 -27.13 -13.18
C ALA A 32 -0.53 -26.98 -12.41
N PRO A 33 0.50 -27.79 -12.71
CA PRO A 33 1.84 -27.60 -12.16
C PRO A 33 2.39 -26.19 -12.41
N ARG A 34 3.22 -25.69 -11.48
CA ARG A 34 3.85 -24.36 -11.54
C ARG A 34 2.85 -23.19 -11.68
N THR A 35 1.61 -23.36 -11.19
CA THR A 35 0.63 -22.27 -11.12
C THR A 35 0.87 -21.43 -9.87
N VAL A 36 1.07 -20.13 -10.04
CA VAL A 36 1.43 -19.18 -9.00
C VAL A 36 0.32 -18.14 -8.85
N LEU A 37 -0.10 -17.84 -7.62
CA LEU A 37 -1.07 -16.77 -7.36
C LEU A 37 -0.50 -15.41 -7.75
N ALA A 38 -1.27 -14.58 -8.47
CA ALA A 38 -0.78 -13.35 -9.08
C ALA A 38 -1.81 -12.20 -9.04
N ASP A 39 -1.41 -11.04 -9.57
CA ASP A 39 -2.21 -9.82 -9.69
C ASP A 39 -2.89 -9.41 -8.36
N GLN A 40 -4.13 -8.91 -8.42
CA GLN A 40 -4.87 -8.40 -7.27
C GLN A 40 -5.12 -9.49 -6.20
N ASN A 41 -5.26 -10.76 -6.58
CA ASN A 41 -5.39 -11.84 -5.60
C ASN A 41 -4.07 -12.10 -4.85
N ALA A 42 -2.91 -11.94 -5.51
CA ALA A 42 -1.63 -11.93 -4.81
C ALA A 42 -1.54 -10.71 -3.88
N ALA A 43 -1.95 -9.52 -4.34
CA ALA A 43 -1.97 -8.32 -3.50
C ALA A 43 -2.89 -8.47 -2.28
N CYS A 44 -4.06 -9.10 -2.42
CA CYS A 44 -4.93 -9.47 -1.30
C CYS A 44 -4.34 -10.58 -0.43
N HIS A 45 -3.50 -11.46 -0.99
CA HIS A 45 -2.77 -12.44 -0.20
C HIS A 45 -1.70 -11.78 0.65
N TRP A 46 -0.97 -10.81 0.11
CA TRP A 46 -0.01 -9.98 0.84
C TRP A 46 -0.63 -8.92 1.74
N ASP A 47 -1.96 -8.86 1.82
CA ASP A 47 -2.71 -7.89 2.62
C ASP A 47 -2.53 -6.43 2.15
N PHE A 48 -2.03 -6.21 0.92
CA PHE A 48 -1.90 -4.89 0.30
C PHE A 48 -3.25 -4.32 -0.15
N LEU A 49 -4.21 -5.20 -0.42
CA LEU A 49 -5.57 -4.89 -0.81
C LEU A 49 -6.53 -5.73 0.06
N SER A 50 -7.70 -5.17 0.37
CA SER A 50 -8.71 -5.86 1.17
C SER A 50 -9.85 -6.46 0.35
N ARG A 51 -10.06 -5.97 -0.89
CA ARG A 51 -11.17 -6.38 -1.73
C ARG A 51 -10.75 -7.43 -2.74
N GLU A 52 -11.29 -8.63 -2.58
CA GLU A 52 -11.04 -9.74 -3.48
C GLU A 52 -11.69 -9.55 -4.87
N PRO A 53 -10.94 -9.75 -5.96
CA PRO A 53 -11.50 -9.88 -7.30
C PRO A 53 -12.48 -11.06 -7.40
N ARG A 54 -13.46 -10.93 -8.30
CA ARG A 54 -14.44 -12.02 -8.56
C ARG A 54 -13.80 -13.31 -9.09
N ALA A 55 -12.82 -13.17 -9.99
CA ALA A 55 -12.07 -14.29 -10.55
C ALA A 55 -10.66 -14.30 -9.98
N VAL A 56 -10.16 -15.49 -9.63
CA VAL A 56 -8.80 -15.63 -9.11
C VAL A 56 -7.80 -15.53 -10.24
N SER A 57 -6.77 -14.71 -10.07
CA SER A 57 -5.70 -14.53 -11.05
C SER A 57 -4.48 -15.36 -10.68
N VAL A 58 -3.97 -16.12 -11.64
CA VAL A 58 -2.75 -16.91 -11.52
C VAL A 58 -1.82 -16.65 -12.71
N VAL A 59 -0.53 -16.89 -12.52
CA VAL A 59 0.49 -16.83 -13.56
C VAL A 59 1.22 -18.17 -13.66
N ARG A 60 1.53 -18.57 -14.88
CA ARG A 60 2.31 -19.77 -15.22
C ARG A 60 3.53 -19.39 -16.08
N PRO A 61 4.60 -20.19 -16.09
CA PRO A 61 5.71 -19.99 -17.00
C PRO A 61 5.27 -20.10 -18.47
N GLY A 62 5.74 -19.19 -19.33
CA GLY A 62 5.54 -19.29 -20.78
C GLY A 62 5.22 -17.98 -21.48
N ARG A 63 4.90 -18.08 -22.78
CA ARG A 63 4.60 -16.95 -23.68
C ARG A 63 3.28 -17.17 -24.44
N ARG A 64 2.21 -17.49 -23.72
CA ARG A 64 0.86 -17.69 -24.29
C ARG A 64 -0.02 -16.49 -24.02
N GLY A 65 -1.13 -16.41 -24.77
CA GLY A 65 -2.20 -15.45 -24.50
C GLY A 65 -2.87 -15.72 -23.14
N ILE A 66 -3.62 -14.73 -22.65
CA ILE A 66 -4.35 -14.85 -21.39
C ILE A 66 -5.54 -15.80 -21.59
N GLU A 67 -5.72 -16.76 -20.69
CA GLU A 67 -6.90 -17.63 -20.64
C GLU A 67 -7.85 -17.13 -19.54
N ARG A 68 -9.16 -17.12 -19.82
CA ARG A 68 -10.17 -16.59 -18.90
C ARG A 68 -11.40 -17.48 -18.83
N THR A 69 -11.85 -17.71 -17.61
CA THR A 69 -13.18 -18.23 -17.28
C THR A 69 -13.92 -17.25 -16.37
N SER A 70 -15.14 -17.57 -15.96
CA SER A 70 -15.88 -16.76 -14.99
C SER A 70 -15.24 -16.71 -13.59
N THR A 71 -14.38 -17.68 -13.25
CA THR A 71 -13.80 -17.84 -11.91
C THR A 71 -12.27 -17.83 -11.87
N LEU A 72 -11.59 -17.94 -13.02
CA LEU A 72 -10.14 -18.05 -13.12
C LEU A 72 -9.58 -17.22 -14.28
N VAL A 73 -8.50 -16.50 -14.04
CA VAL A 73 -7.70 -15.80 -15.05
C VAL A 73 -6.29 -16.38 -15.01
N VAL A 74 -5.82 -16.97 -16.11
CA VAL A 74 -4.47 -17.52 -16.23
C VAL A 74 -3.64 -16.64 -17.15
N ARG A 75 -2.55 -16.11 -16.62
CA ARG A 75 -1.53 -15.39 -17.38
C ARG A 75 -0.29 -16.24 -17.57
N TYR A 76 0.52 -15.85 -18.55
CA TYR A 76 1.81 -16.50 -18.82
C TYR A 76 2.93 -15.48 -18.77
N SER A 77 4.04 -15.84 -18.15
CA SER A 77 5.22 -14.98 -18.04
C SER A 77 6.50 -15.77 -18.29
N ALA A 78 7.34 -15.25 -19.17
CA ALA A 78 8.68 -15.80 -19.44
C ALA A 78 9.71 -15.43 -18.35
N THR A 79 9.37 -14.49 -17.47
CA THR A 79 10.21 -13.95 -16.40
C THR A 79 9.58 -14.22 -15.03
N LEU A 80 8.93 -15.38 -14.89
CA LEU A 80 8.31 -15.77 -13.63
C LEU A 80 9.36 -16.27 -12.63
N ASP A 81 10.37 -16.99 -13.11
CA ASP A 81 11.42 -17.53 -12.26
C ASP A 81 12.16 -16.40 -11.52
N GLY A 82 12.52 -16.65 -10.25
CA GLY A 82 13.08 -15.64 -9.35
C GLY A 82 12.08 -14.64 -8.74
N ASN A 83 10.82 -14.63 -9.20
CA ASN A 83 9.78 -13.69 -8.76
C ASN A 83 8.64 -14.41 -8.01
N VAL A 84 8.92 -15.56 -7.40
CA VAL A 84 7.94 -16.44 -6.77
C VAL A 84 8.42 -16.83 -5.38
N VAL A 85 7.51 -16.80 -4.41
CA VAL A 85 7.76 -17.21 -3.02
C VAL A 85 6.64 -18.11 -2.51
N ARG A 86 6.91 -18.84 -1.43
CA ARG A 86 5.89 -19.65 -0.74
C ARG A 86 5.39 -18.92 0.50
N ARG A 87 4.09 -18.62 0.58
CA ARG A 87 3.46 -17.94 1.73
C ARG A 87 2.11 -18.56 2.05
N HIS A 88 1.88 -18.91 3.31
CA HIS A 88 0.64 -19.57 3.78
C HIS A 88 0.24 -20.78 2.92
N GLY A 89 1.22 -21.63 2.59
CA GLY A 89 1.01 -22.85 1.80
C GLY A 89 0.88 -22.66 0.29
N LEU A 90 0.82 -21.41 -0.21
CA LEU A 90 0.65 -21.10 -1.63
C LEU A 90 1.94 -20.60 -2.26
N TRP A 91 2.15 -20.96 -3.53
CA TRP A 91 3.07 -20.24 -4.40
C TRP A 91 2.41 -18.95 -4.86
N VAL A 92 3.06 -17.82 -4.61
CA VAL A 92 2.59 -16.47 -4.93
C VAL A 92 3.72 -15.66 -5.54
N THR A 93 3.41 -14.69 -6.40
CA THR A 93 4.42 -13.73 -6.86
C THR A 93 5.02 -12.99 -5.67
N SER A 94 6.32 -12.65 -5.73
CA SER A 94 6.99 -11.86 -4.68
C SER A 94 6.25 -10.55 -4.41
N ALA A 95 6.49 -9.93 -3.25
CA ALA A 95 5.86 -8.66 -2.91
C ALA A 95 6.12 -7.59 -3.99
N GLU A 96 7.36 -7.48 -4.45
CA GLU A 96 7.80 -6.55 -5.49
C GLU A 96 7.12 -6.85 -6.82
N ARG A 97 7.14 -8.11 -7.25
CA ARG A 97 6.48 -8.53 -8.49
C ARG A 97 4.99 -8.25 -8.45
N THR A 98 4.36 -8.51 -7.31
CA THR A 98 2.93 -8.27 -7.10
C THR A 98 2.61 -6.78 -7.26
N VAL A 99 3.37 -5.90 -6.59
CA VAL A 99 3.20 -4.44 -6.71
C VAL A 99 3.37 -4.01 -8.17
N ILE A 100 4.40 -4.50 -8.87
CA ILE A 100 4.64 -4.17 -10.29
C ILE A 100 3.49 -4.62 -11.19
N ASP A 101 2.98 -5.85 -10.98
CA ASP A 101 1.92 -6.43 -11.82
C ASP A 101 0.56 -5.72 -11.62
N VAL A 102 0.26 -5.28 -10.39
CA VAL A 102 -1.01 -4.61 -10.07
C VAL A 102 -0.96 -3.08 -10.22
N TRP A 103 0.23 -2.46 -10.20
CA TRP A 103 0.40 -1.02 -10.35
C TRP A 103 -0.38 -0.39 -11.52
N PRO A 104 -0.34 -0.92 -12.77
CA PRO A 104 -1.01 -0.29 -13.90
C PRO A 104 -2.55 -0.41 -13.86
N GLN A 105 -3.10 -1.12 -12.87
CA GLN A 105 -4.54 -1.32 -12.68
C GLN A 105 -5.17 -0.24 -11.79
N PHE A 106 -4.34 0.59 -11.15
CA PHE A 106 -4.75 1.67 -10.27
C PHE A 106 -4.25 3.01 -10.80
N GLN A 107 -4.76 4.11 -10.25
CA GLN A 107 -4.34 5.48 -10.55
C GLN A 107 -4.38 6.34 -9.28
N GLY A 108 -3.56 7.39 -9.24
CA GLY A 108 -3.59 8.42 -8.21
C GLY A 108 -3.48 7.85 -6.79
N ARG A 109 -4.43 8.21 -5.91
CA ARG A 109 -4.43 7.79 -4.49
C ARG A 109 -4.40 6.28 -4.29
N ALA A 110 -5.01 5.50 -5.19
CA ALA A 110 -5.01 4.04 -5.08
C ALA A 110 -3.62 3.43 -5.32
N GLN A 111 -2.81 4.02 -6.22
CA GLN A 111 -1.42 3.64 -6.43
C GLN A 111 -0.56 3.95 -5.20
N ALA A 112 -0.67 5.18 -4.67
CA ALA A 112 0.05 5.59 -3.46
C ALA A 112 -0.28 4.66 -2.27
N ARG A 113 -1.56 4.35 -2.07
CA ARG A 113 -2.01 3.43 -1.02
C ARG A 113 -1.44 2.03 -1.18
N LEU A 114 -1.46 1.47 -2.40
CA LEU A 114 -0.90 0.13 -2.68
C LEU A 114 0.59 0.05 -2.30
N LEU A 115 1.39 1.01 -2.76
CA LEU A 115 2.83 1.05 -2.45
C LEU A 115 3.06 1.21 -0.95
N ARG A 116 2.32 2.11 -0.32
CA ARG A 116 2.41 2.40 1.10
C ARG A 116 2.09 1.19 1.96
N GLU A 117 0.99 0.48 1.67
CA GLU A 117 0.64 -0.75 2.39
C GLU A 117 1.73 -1.82 2.24
N ALA A 118 2.28 -1.97 1.04
CA ALA A 118 3.37 -2.93 0.80
C ALA A 118 4.64 -2.63 1.62
N VAL A 119 4.98 -1.35 1.78
CA VAL A 119 6.12 -0.91 2.61
C VAL A 119 5.79 -0.99 4.10
N ARG A 120 4.59 -0.56 4.52
CA ARG A 120 4.13 -0.55 5.91
C ARG A 120 4.10 -1.95 6.52
N LEU A 121 3.61 -2.92 5.75
CA LEU A 121 3.57 -4.33 6.14
C LEU A 121 4.95 -5.02 6.12
N ARG A 122 6.01 -4.29 5.71
CA ARG A 122 7.40 -4.77 5.65
C ARG A 122 7.59 -6.03 4.79
N HIS A 123 6.70 -6.24 3.82
CA HIS A 123 6.85 -7.29 2.81
C HIS A 123 7.79 -6.87 1.68
N THR A 124 8.04 -5.56 1.54
CA THR A 124 9.06 -4.98 0.67
C THR A 124 9.50 -3.62 1.24
N SER A 125 10.49 -3.00 0.61
CA SER A 125 10.92 -1.63 0.84
C SER A 125 11.06 -0.87 -0.48
N VAL A 126 11.16 0.45 -0.42
CA VAL A 126 11.41 1.29 -1.60
C VAL A 126 12.73 0.90 -2.31
N PRO A 127 13.86 0.67 -1.60
CA PRO A 127 15.08 0.17 -2.24
C PRO A 127 14.90 -1.19 -2.95
N GLN A 128 14.21 -2.14 -2.32
CA GLN A 128 13.95 -3.46 -2.92
C GLN A 128 13.07 -3.35 -4.18
N LEU A 129 12.05 -2.49 -4.15
CA LEU A 129 11.22 -2.21 -5.33
C LEU A 129 12.03 -1.57 -6.47
N LEU A 130 12.88 -0.58 -6.17
CA LEU A 130 13.74 0.06 -7.16
C LEU A 130 14.67 -0.95 -7.86
N LEU A 131 15.20 -1.92 -7.10
CA LEU A 131 15.99 -3.03 -7.62
C LEU A 131 15.15 -3.93 -8.53
N ALA A 132 13.99 -4.42 -8.06
CA ALA A 132 13.11 -5.28 -8.84
C ALA A 132 12.60 -4.63 -10.14
N LEU A 133 12.38 -3.32 -10.12
CA LEU A 133 11.98 -2.55 -11.30
C LEU A 133 13.05 -2.56 -12.41
N HIS A 134 14.32 -2.79 -12.09
CA HIS A 134 15.39 -2.88 -13.09
C HIS A 134 15.13 -4.02 -14.09
N ASP A 135 14.73 -5.19 -13.58
CA ASP A 135 14.46 -6.39 -14.38
C ASP A 135 13.13 -6.33 -15.14
N HIS A 136 12.30 -5.33 -14.83
CA HIS A 136 10.93 -5.19 -15.34
C HIS A 136 10.79 -3.99 -16.29
N ARG A 137 11.90 -3.46 -16.80
CA ARG A 137 11.91 -2.30 -17.72
C ARG A 137 11.01 -2.50 -18.95
N GLY A 138 10.39 -1.41 -19.41
CA GLY A 138 9.49 -1.41 -20.56
C GLY A 138 8.08 -1.96 -20.31
N ARG A 139 7.80 -2.52 -19.12
CA ARG A 139 6.44 -2.93 -18.75
C ARG A 139 5.57 -1.71 -18.43
N ARG A 140 4.28 -1.80 -18.77
CA ARG A 140 3.28 -0.76 -18.45
C ARG A 140 3.29 -0.45 -16.95
N GLY A 141 3.35 0.83 -16.61
CA GLY A 141 3.32 1.30 -15.22
C GLY A 141 4.66 1.34 -14.51
N VAL A 142 5.71 0.68 -15.01
CA VAL A 142 7.03 0.63 -14.35
C VAL A 142 7.70 1.99 -14.24
N ALA A 143 7.56 2.86 -15.25
CA ALA A 143 8.10 4.22 -15.20
C ALA A 143 7.44 5.03 -14.07
N SER A 144 6.11 5.07 -14.04
CA SER A 144 5.34 5.74 -12.98
C SER A 144 5.62 5.16 -11.59
N LEU A 145 5.72 3.83 -11.43
CA LEU A 145 6.08 3.23 -10.15
C LEU A 145 7.49 3.63 -9.71
N ARG A 146 8.43 3.72 -10.65
CA ARG A 146 9.80 4.18 -10.37
C ARG A 146 9.81 5.63 -9.90
N GLU A 147 9.04 6.51 -10.52
CA GLU A 147 8.91 7.92 -10.11
C GLU A 147 8.39 8.03 -8.67
N VAL A 148 7.33 7.30 -8.33
CA VAL A 148 6.79 7.32 -6.95
C VAL A 148 7.79 6.71 -5.95
N CYS A 149 8.48 5.62 -6.31
CA CYS A 149 9.53 5.07 -5.46
C CYS A 149 10.69 6.06 -5.26
N ALA A 150 11.11 6.77 -6.29
CA ALA A 150 12.16 7.79 -6.20
C ALA A 150 11.73 8.97 -5.31
N LEU A 151 10.47 9.40 -5.41
CA LEU A 151 9.87 10.37 -4.50
C LEU A 151 9.86 9.85 -3.05
N TYR A 152 9.47 8.60 -2.82
CA TYR A 152 9.41 8.06 -1.46
C TYR A 152 10.80 7.87 -0.85
N ALA A 153 11.82 7.60 -1.65
CA ALA A 153 13.19 7.43 -1.19
C ALA A 153 13.82 8.72 -0.61
N ARG A 154 13.32 9.91 -1.01
CA ARG A 154 13.80 11.21 -0.53
C ARG A 154 13.02 11.77 0.67
N LEU A 155 11.91 11.12 1.06
CA LEU A 155 11.04 11.58 2.14
C LEU A 155 11.31 10.79 3.45
N PRO A 156 11.15 11.43 4.64
CA PRO A 156 11.35 10.78 5.94
C PRO A 156 10.16 9.88 6.34
N LEU A 157 9.76 8.95 5.45
CA LEU A 157 8.55 8.13 5.61
C LEU A 157 8.62 7.13 6.78
N GLY A 158 9.83 6.82 7.27
CA GLY A 158 10.03 5.80 8.31
C GLY A 158 9.38 6.13 9.65
N ARG A 159 9.05 7.41 9.91
CA ARG A 159 8.33 7.85 11.11
C ARG A 159 6.83 8.08 10.88
N CYS A 160 6.35 7.96 9.65
CA CYS A 160 4.92 8.09 9.38
C CYS A 160 4.15 6.89 9.92
N ARG A 161 3.04 7.18 10.60
CA ARG A 161 2.06 6.26 11.18
C ARG A 161 0.72 6.32 10.44
N SER A 162 0.49 7.32 9.59
CA SER A 162 -0.77 7.46 8.86
C SER A 162 -0.62 7.77 7.36
N ASP A 163 -1.70 7.48 6.64
CA ASP A 163 -1.83 7.80 5.22
C ASP A 163 -1.72 9.31 4.94
N ALA A 164 -2.21 10.12 5.89
CA ALA A 164 -2.31 11.56 5.74
C ALA A 164 -0.97 12.25 5.99
N GLU A 165 -0.13 11.73 6.88
CA GLU A 165 1.24 12.24 7.09
C GLU A 165 2.12 12.00 5.85
N ILE A 166 2.05 10.81 5.24
CA ILE A 166 2.81 10.53 4.02
C ILE A 166 2.37 11.47 2.90
N GLU A 167 1.07 11.66 2.74
CA GLU A 167 0.54 12.60 1.76
C GLU A 167 0.98 14.04 2.07
N GLY A 168 0.96 14.44 3.34
CA GLY A 168 1.44 15.75 3.77
C GLY A 168 2.90 16.00 3.40
N LEU A 169 3.78 15.02 3.61
CA LEU A 169 5.18 15.10 3.17
C LEU A 169 5.31 15.24 1.65
N VAL A 170 4.52 14.49 0.87
CA VAL A 170 4.50 14.59 -0.60
C VAL A 170 4.07 15.99 -1.05
N ILE A 171 3.02 16.54 -0.43
CA ILE A 171 2.52 17.90 -0.73
C ILE A 171 3.58 18.95 -0.40
N LEU A 172 4.22 18.85 0.76
CA LEU A 172 5.24 19.81 1.21
C LEU A 172 6.50 19.76 0.33
N ASP A 173 6.96 18.56 -0.04
CA ASP A 173 8.08 18.36 -0.96
C ASP A 173 7.79 18.95 -2.34
N ALA A 174 6.61 18.66 -2.89
CA ALA A 174 6.18 19.18 -4.18
C ALA A 174 6.06 20.71 -4.19
N ALA A 175 5.73 21.32 -3.05
CA ALA A 175 5.65 22.77 -2.87
C ALA A 175 7.00 23.43 -2.54
N GLY A 176 8.09 22.67 -2.42
CA GLY A 176 9.41 23.19 -2.04
C GLY A 176 9.46 23.70 -0.60
N VAL A 177 8.53 23.29 0.26
CA VAL A 177 8.55 23.63 1.68
C VAL A 177 9.56 22.71 2.39
N ALA A 178 10.34 23.26 3.32
CA ALA A 178 11.22 22.46 4.16
C ALA A 178 10.42 21.32 4.81
N LEU A 179 10.94 20.09 4.76
CA LEU A 179 10.23 18.95 5.33
C LEU A 179 10.17 19.07 6.86
N PRO A 180 9.05 18.72 7.49
CA PRO A 180 8.92 18.71 8.93
C PRO A 180 9.67 17.51 9.53
N GLU A 181 10.00 17.63 10.80
CA GLU A 181 10.23 16.46 11.64
C GLU A 181 8.89 15.80 11.97
N VAL A 182 8.78 14.49 11.72
CA VAL A 182 7.52 13.73 11.73
C VAL A 182 7.40 12.87 12.97
N ASN A 183 6.25 12.94 13.65
CA ASN A 183 5.97 12.17 14.87
C ASN A 183 7.12 12.30 15.89
N GLU A 184 7.59 13.54 16.11
CA GLU A 184 8.64 13.85 17.09
C GLU A 184 8.05 14.45 18.36
N VAL A 185 8.66 14.14 19.50
CA VAL A 185 8.20 14.63 20.80
C VAL A 185 8.64 16.07 21.02
N ARG A 186 7.67 16.96 21.21
CA ARG A 186 7.85 18.38 21.55
C ARG A 186 7.17 18.70 22.86
N ALA A 187 7.92 19.25 23.81
CA ALA A 187 7.42 19.60 25.14
C ALA A 187 6.66 18.45 25.85
N GLY A 188 7.07 17.20 25.63
CA GLY A 188 6.49 16.00 26.24
C GLY A 188 5.35 15.34 25.45
N GLU A 189 4.94 15.91 24.31
CA GLU A 189 3.85 15.37 23.47
C GLU A 189 4.33 15.14 22.03
N GLU A 190 3.89 14.07 21.38
CA GLU A 190 4.21 13.78 19.98
C GLU A 190 3.42 14.71 19.05
N ALA A 191 4.13 15.35 18.12
CA ALA A 191 3.55 16.20 17.08
C ALA A 191 3.63 15.52 15.72
N ASP A 192 2.54 15.55 14.95
CA ASP A 192 2.49 14.91 13.62
C ASP A 192 3.56 15.50 12.71
N PHE A 193 3.57 16.83 12.57
CA PHE A 193 4.61 17.60 11.90
C PHE A 193 5.13 18.74 12.77
N SER A 194 6.45 18.89 12.85
CA SER A 194 7.07 20.02 13.56
C SER A 194 8.23 20.65 12.77
N TRP A 195 8.34 21.98 12.86
CA TRP A 195 9.47 22.77 12.39
C TRP A 195 10.08 23.54 13.56
N PRO A 196 11.14 23.01 14.21
CA PRO A 196 11.74 23.61 15.40
C PRO A 196 12.21 25.05 15.22
N GLU A 197 12.81 25.36 14.07
CA GLU A 197 13.37 26.68 13.75
C GLU A 197 12.28 27.75 13.71
N ARG A 198 11.05 27.36 13.39
CA ARG A 198 9.86 28.24 13.31
C ARG A 198 8.97 28.14 14.53
N ARG A 199 9.28 27.23 15.47
CA ARG A 199 8.41 26.82 16.58
C ARG A 199 6.99 26.52 16.11
N LEU A 200 6.85 25.78 15.01
CA LEU A 200 5.55 25.45 14.40
C LEU A 200 5.25 23.96 14.56
N ILE A 201 4.02 23.64 14.94
CA ILE A 201 3.42 22.30 14.93
C ILE A 201 2.19 22.32 14.03
N ILE A 202 2.04 21.31 13.18
CA ILE A 202 0.81 21.03 12.43
C ILE A 202 0.33 19.62 12.79
N GLU A 203 -0.88 19.53 13.32
CA GLU A 203 -1.59 18.27 13.57
C GLU A 203 -2.54 17.95 12.42
N ILE A 204 -2.62 16.67 12.04
CA ILE A 204 -3.49 16.16 10.98
C ILE A 204 -4.65 15.38 11.60
N ASP A 205 -5.83 15.99 11.61
CA ASP A 205 -7.01 15.38 12.22
C ASP A 205 -7.66 14.35 11.28
N GLY A 206 -7.44 13.06 11.55
CA GLY A 206 -8.06 11.95 10.84
C GLY A 206 -9.42 11.49 11.42
N PRO A 207 -10.33 10.92 10.61
CA PRO A 207 -11.65 10.44 11.05
C PRO A 207 -11.61 9.17 11.93
N GLN A 208 -10.48 8.47 12.00
CA GLN A 208 -10.31 7.22 12.76
C GLN A 208 -9.79 7.44 14.19
N PHE A 209 -9.35 8.65 14.51
CA PHE A 209 -8.99 9.01 15.87
C PHE A 209 -10.26 9.51 16.55
N HIS A 210 -10.75 8.77 17.54
CA HIS A 210 -11.69 9.32 18.51
C HIS A 210 -11.03 10.57 19.09
N ARG A 211 -11.43 11.74 18.61
CA ARG A 211 -11.00 13.03 19.15
C ARG A 211 -11.48 13.05 20.58
N ASP A 212 -10.59 12.83 21.55
CA ASP A 212 -10.82 13.28 22.90
C ASP A 212 -10.50 14.78 22.91
N PRO A 213 -11.51 15.66 22.88
CA PRO A 213 -11.27 17.09 22.78
C PRO A 213 -10.51 17.63 24.00
N LEU A 214 -10.59 16.93 25.14
CA LEU A 214 -9.86 17.29 26.35
C LEU A 214 -8.37 16.98 26.19
N GLU A 215 -8.02 15.84 25.59
CA GLU A 215 -6.63 15.49 25.30
C GLU A 215 -6.02 16.45 24.28
N ASP A 216 -6.74 16.74 23.20
CA ASP A 216 -6.30 17.69 22.16
C ASP A 216 -6.06 19.09 22.75
N ALA A 217 -7.00 19.58 23.57
CA ALA A 217 -6.87 20.87 24.25
C ALA A 217 -5.70 20.89 25.25
N ARG A 218 -5.44 19.77 25.93
CA ARG A 218 -4.30 19.62 26.84
C ARG A 218 -2.97 19.74 26.07
N LYS A 219 -2.81 18.99 24.97
CA LYS A 219 -1.60 19.04 24.12
C LYS A 219 -1.36 20.44 23.57
N ALA A 220 -2.40 21.06 23.01
CA ALA A 220 -2.33 22.43 22.48
C ALA A 220 -1.89 23.44 23.56
N ARG A 221 -2.35 23.28 24.80
CA ARG A 221 -1.96 24.16 25.92
C ARG A 221 -0.51 23.93 26.36
N ILE A 222 -0.03 22.69 26.35
CA ILE A 222 1.37 22.36 26.65
C ILE A 222 2.30 22.99 25.62
N TRP A 223 2.02 22.79 24.34
CA TRP A 223 2.81 23.36 23.25
C TRP A 223 2.77 24.89 23.25
N SER A 224 1.60 25.50 23.43
CA SER A 224 1.46 26.96 23.52
C SER A 224 2.26 27.54 24.68
N ARG A 225 2.22 26.92 25.87
CA ARG A 225 3.04 27.33 27.03
C ARG A 225 4.54 27.19 26.79
N ALA A 226 4.91 26.17 26.02
CA ALA A 226 6.27 25.99 25.55
C ALA A 226 6.60 26.89 24.34
N GLY A 227 5.77 27.86 23.97
CA GLY A 227 6.05 28.84 22.92
C GLY A 227 5.96 28.30 21.50
N TRP A 228 5.23 27.21 21.27
CA TRP A 228 4.95 26.70 19.93
C TRP A 228 3.66 27.31 19.37
N THR A 229 3.67 27.61 18.08
CA THR A 229 2.47 27.87 17.29
C THR A 229 1.90 26.53 16.86
N VAL A 230 0.67 26.22 17.28
CA VAL A 230 -0.02 24.98 16.92
C VAL A 230 -1.11 25.27 15.89
N ARG A 231 -1.08 24.55 14.78
CA ARG A 231 -2.10 24.60 13.72
C ARG A 231 -2.64 23.18 13.50
N ARG A 232 -3.86 23.08 12.97
CA ARG A 232 -4.48 21.80 12.67
C ARG A 232 -5.07 21.82 11.27
N ILE A 233 -5.06 20.69 10.60
CA ILE A 233 -5.70 20.48 9.32
C ILE A 233 -6.45 19.16 9.34
N SER A 234 -7.67 19.10 8.83
CA SER A 234 -8.35 17.82 8.70
C SER A 234 -7.67 16.98 7.61
N SER A 235 -7.65 15.66 7.75
CA SER A 235 -7.15 14.80 6.68
C SER A 235 -7.93 15.03 5.37
N ASN A 236 -9.22 15.35 5.48
CA ASN A 236 -10.06 15.65 4.32
C ASN A 236 -9.60 16.92 3.58
N ASP A 237 -9.28 17.99 4.31
CA ASP A 237 -8.76 19.23 3.72
C ASP A 237 -7.34 19.00 3.16
N LEU A 238 -6.50 18.24 3.86
CA LEU A 238 -5.19 17.85 3.34
C LEU A 238 -5.30 17.16 1.97
N TYR A 239 -6.30 16.29 1.80
CA TYR A 239 -6.53 15.59 0.53
C TYR A 239 -7.22 16.44 -0.54
N ASN A 240 -8.18 17.29 -0.16
CA ASN A 240 -9.06 18.00 -1.12
C ASN A 240 -8.61 19.44 -1.41
N ASP A 241 -7.85 20.05 -0.51
CA ASP A 241 -7.20 21.34 -0.68
C ASP A 241 -5.74 21.31 -0.17
N PRO A 242 -4.81 20.70 -0.92
CA PRO A 242 -3.39 20.63 -0.55
C PRO A 242 -2.75 22.00 -0.29
N ARG A 243 -3.28 23.08 -0.88
CA ARG A 243 -2.74 24.44 -0.70
C ARG A 243 -2.94 24.93 0.73
N SER A 244 -3.98 24.46 1.42
CA SER A 244 -4.20 24.77 2.82
C SER A 244 -3.05 24.28 3.70
N LEU A 245 -2.55 23.05 3.48
CA LEU A 245 -1.38 22.55 4.22
C LEU A 245 -0.14 23.43 3.98
N VAL A 246 0.12 23.78 2.72
CA VAL A 246 1.26 24.63 2.36
C VAL A 246 1.16 26.00 3.05
N ALA A 247 -0.02 26.64 3.02
CA ALA A 247 -0.24 27.92 3.68
C ALA A 247 -0.05 27.84 5.22
N LEU A 248 -0.45 26.72 5.83
CA LEU A 248 -0.22 26.47 7.25
C LEU A 248 1.26 26.22 7.58
N ALA A 249 2.08 25.77 6.63
CA ALA A 249 3.50 25.50 6.85
C ALA A 249 4.40 26.72 6.58
N THR A 250 3.93 27.72 5.84
CA THR A 250 4.74 28.88 5.41
C THR A 250 4.41 30.20 6.09
N ARG A 251 3.23 30.33 6.71
CA ARG A 251 2.86 31.51 7.53
C ARG A 251 3.41 31.41 8.94
#